data_AF-A0A0J6XHY1-F1
#
_entry.id   AF-A0A0J6XHY1-F1
#
_cell.length_a   1.000
_cell.length_b   1.000
_cell.length_c   1.000
_cell.angle_alpha   90.00
_cell.angle_beta   90.00
_cell.angle_gamma   90.00
#
_symmetry.space_group_name_H-M   'P 1'
#
loop_
_entity.id
_entity.type
_entity.pdbx_description
1 polymer ?
#
loop_
_entity_poly.entity_id
_entity_poly.type
_entity_poly.pdbx_seq_one_letter_code
_entity_poly.pdbx_strand_id
1 'polypeptide(L)'
;MVLEEARGGSRRDGWYEGEVVIETGFVGARLPVHFTDADLADLTAFLVARAAAEEDGALPDGPATDWPESGRSAYLRLRPGDPFVVEVRDPAQSGVTVIVPLQLPDGWAARGSSRLGRLRAELDDRH
;
A
#
# COMPACT_ATOMS: atom_id res chain seq x y z
N MET A 1 1.10 -7.21 13.43
CA MET A 1 1.09 -7.31 11.95
C MET A 1 1.92 -8.52 11.57
N VAL A 2 1.24 -9.64 11.35
CA VAL A 2 1.84 -10.90 10.90
C VAL A 2 1.74 -10.89 9.38
N LEU A 3 2.85 -11.02 8.64
CA LEU A 3 2.74 -11.51 7.27
C LEU A 3 2.67 -13.01 7.38
N GLU A 4 1.52 -13.59 7.06
CA GLU A 4 1.53 -14.96 6.58
C GLU A 4 1.79 -14.96 5.07
N GLU A 5 2.48 -16.01 4.66
CA GLU A 5 3.23 -16.19 3.43
C GLU A 5 2.49 -15.75 2.16
N ALA A 6 3.13 -14.86 1.40
CA ALA A 6 2.81 -14.66 0.00
C ALA A 6 3.15 -15.95 -0.78
N ARG A 7 2.14 -16.78 -1.03
CA ARG A 7 2.28 -17.93 -1.93
C ARG A 7 2.36 -17.44 -3.37
N GLY A 8 3.60 -17.37 -3.87
CA GLY A 8 4.00 -17.49 -5.29
C GLY A 8 3.13 -16.77 -6.33
N GLY A 9 3.40 -15.48 -6.58
CA GLY A 9 2.93 -14.79 -7.78
C GLY A 9 3.86 -15.08 -8.97
N SER A 10 3.36 -15.70 -10.03
CA SER A 10 4.14 -15.92 -11.25
C SER A 10 4.23 -14.63 -12.07
N ARG A 11 5.45 -14.14 -12.32
CA ARG A 11 5.74 -13.02 -13.21
C ARG A 11 5.24 -13.34 -14.64
N ARG A 12 4.10 -12.78 -15.04
CA ARG A 12 3.72 -12.69 -16.46
C ARG A 12 3.89 -11.23 -16.88
N ASP A 13 4.82 -10.98 -17.79
CA ASP A 13 5.01 -9.69 -18.47
C ASP A 13 5.27 -8.45 -17.59
N GLY A 14 5.99 -8.60 -16.46
CA GLY A 14 6.35 -7.47 -15.58
C GLY A 14 5.22 -7.01 -14.64
N TRP A 15 4.16 -7.82 -14.55
CA TRP A 15 3.09 -7.66 -13.59
C TRP A 15 3.23 -8.64 -12.42
N TYR A 16 2.87 -8.16 -11.24
CA TYR A 16 2.75 -8.93 -10.01
C TYR A 16 1.27 -9.01 -9.62
N GLU A 17 0.88 -10.20 -9.18
CA GLU A 17 -0.37 -10.41 -8.47
C GLU A 17 -0.08 -10.31 -6.97
N GLY A 18 -0.92 -9.58 -6.24
CA GLY A 18 -0.86 -9.55 -4.80
C GLY A 18 -2.21 -9.26 -4.17
N GLU A 19 -2.21 -9.19 -2.85
CA GLU A 19 -3.40 -8.93 -2.06
C GLU A 19 -3.11 -7.82 -1.06
N VAL A 20 -3.96 -6.79 -1.03
CA VAL A 20 -4.00 -5.86 0.09
C VAL A 20 -4.86 -6.49 1.18
N VAL A 21 -4.24 -6.71 2.33
CA VAL A 21 -4.89 -7.24 3.52
C VAL A 21 -5.03 -6.12 4.53
N ILE A 22 -6.27 -5.80 4.89
CA ILE A 22 -6.61 -4.87 5.98
C ILE A 22 -7.20 -5.71 7.11
N GLU A 23 -6.45 -5.85 8.20
CA GLU A 23 -6.92 -6.55 9.39
C GLU A 23 -7.07 -5.57 10.54
N THR A 24 -8.26 -5.53 11.11
CA THR A 24 -8.58 -4.82 12.34
C THR A 24 -9.17 -5.81 13.35
N GLY A 25 -9.30 -5.41 14.62
CA GLY A 25 -9.93 -6.26 15.64
C GLY A 25 -11.42 -6.55 15.43
N PHE A 26 -12.05 -5.91 14.43
CA PHE A 26 -13.49 -6.01 14.16
C PHE A 26 -13.79 -6.46 12.71
N VAL A 27 -13.03 -5.98 11.73
CA VAL A 27 -13.20 -6.30 10.30
C VAL A 27 -11.87 -6.69 9.65
N GLY A 28 -11.94 -7.69 8.77
CA GLY A 28 -10.87 -8.04 7.84
C GLY A 28 -11.33 -7.80 6.40
N ALA A 29 -10.50 -7.19 5.58
CA ALA A 29 -10.72 -7.04 4.14
C ALA A 29 -9.50 -7.54 3.37
N ARG A 30 -9.78 -8.19 2.24
CA ARG A 30 -8.79 -8.73 1.31
C ARG A 30 -9.14 -8.20 -0.07
N LEU A 31 -8.18 -7.56 -0.71
CA LEU A 31 -8.37 -6.97 -2.03
C LEU A 31 -7.29 -7.46 -2.99
N PRO A 32 -7.64 -8.25 -4.02
CA PRO A 32 -6.67 -8.62 -5.05
C PRO A 32 -6.27 -7.38 -5.85
N VAL A 33 -4.97 -7.22 -6.06
CA VAL A 33 -4.38 -6.11 -6.81
C VAL A 33 -3.38 -6.64 -7.84
N HIS A 34 -3.31 -5.95 -8.97
CA HIS A 34 -2.29 -6.16 -9.99
C HIS A 34 -1.42 -4.93 -10.06
N PHE A 35 -0.11 -5.10 -9.95
CA PHE A 35 0.84 -3.98 -9.90
C PHE A 35 2.14 -4.31 -10.62
N THR A 36 2.89 -3.28 -10.95
CA THR A 36 4.16 -3.35 -11.67
C THR A 36 5.34 -2.96 -10.78
N ASP A 37 6.56 -3.09 -11.30
CA ASP A 37 7.76 -2.54 -10.65
C ASP A 37 7.67 -1.01 -10.45
N ALA A 38 7.01 -0.30 -11.37
CA ALA A 38 6.78 1.14 -11.25
C ALA A 38 5.84 1.46 -10.08
N ASP A 39 4.75 0.69 -9.94
CA ASP A 39 3.83 0.85 -8.80
C ASP A 39 4.56 0.59 -7.47
N LEU A 40 5.45 -0.41 -7.40
CA LEU A 40 6.28 -0.63 -6.19
C LEU A 40 7.23 0.54 -5.91
N ALA A 41 7.82 1.14 -6.95
CA ALA A 41 8.66 2.32 -6.81
C ALA A 41 7.85 3.52 -6.31
N ASP A 42 6.63 3.73 -6.81
CA ASP A 42 5.73 4.80 -6.37
C ASP A 42 5.33 4.64 -4.91
N LEU A 43 5.00 3.42 -4.47
CA LEU A 43 4.74 3.14 -3.05
C LEU A 43 5.96 3.40 -2.17
N THR A 44 7.15 3.05 -2.66
CA THR A 44 8.41 3.33 -1.96
C THR A 44 8.61 4.83 -1.80
N ALA A 45 8.44 5.59 -2.88
CA ALA A 45 8.58 7.05 -2.86
C ALA A 45 7.58 7.70 -1.89
N PHE A 46 6.32 7.23 -1.91
CA PHE A 46 5.30 7.68 -0.96
C PHE A 46 5.70 7.44 0.50
N LEU A 47 6.15 6.23 0.84
CA LEU A 47 6.55 5.89 2.21
C LEU A 47 7.79 6.66 2.68
N VAL A 48 8.76 6.88 1.79
CA VAL A 48 9.96 7.69 2.09
C VAL A 48 9.60 9.15 2.32
N ALA A 49 8.80 9.75 1.44
CA ALA A 49 8.35 11.14 1.59
C ALA A 49 7.54 11.30 2.89
N ARG A 50 6.69 10.32 3.21
CA ARG A 50 5.91 10.34 4.45
C ARG A 50 6.80 10.22 5.69
N ALA A 51 7.80 9.34 5.68
CA ALA A 51 8.73 9.20 6.80
C ALA A 51 9.52 10.50 7.05
N ALA A 52 9.97 11.17 5.98
CA ALA A 52 10.63 12.47 6.09
C ALA A 52 9.70 13.55 6.66
N ALA A 53 8.43 13.58 6.24
CA ALA A 53 7.44 14.51 6.79
C ALA A 53 7.15 14.27 8.28
N GLU A 54 7.12 13.01 8.73
CA GLU A 54 6.95 12.65 10.14
C GLU A 54 8.15 13.12 10.99
N GLU A 55 9.37 12.97 10.48
CA GLU A 55 10.60 13.41 11.15
C GLU A 55 10.68 14.95 11.28
N ASP A 56 10.23 15.67 10.24
CA ASP A 56 10.21 17.15 10.23
C ASP A 56 9.03 17.73 11.04
N GLY A 57 8.17 16.88 11.61
CA GLY A 57 6.96 17.30 12.31
C GLY A 57 5.95 18.02 11.42
N ALA A 58 6.06 17.84 10.10
CA ALA A 58 5.17 18.46 9.14
C ALA A 58 3.74 17.90 9.30
N LEU A 59 2.76 18.80 9.21
CA LEU A 59 1.36 18.39 9.26
C LEU A 59 1.09 17.34 8.16
N PRO A 60 0.26 16.32 8.45
CA PRO A 60 -0.17 15.36 7.44
C PRO A 60 -1.16 16.04 6.48
N ASP A 61 -0.65 16.91 5.63
CA ASP A 61 -1.39 17.54 4.55
C ASP A 61 -0.62 17.29 3.24
N GLY A 62 -1.33 16.73 2.27
CA GLY A 62 -0.76 16.39 0.98
C GLY A 62 -1.82 15.84 0.03
N PRO A 63 -1.53 15.79 -1.27
CA PRO A 63 -2.44 15.19 -2.22
C PRO A 63 -2.63 13.70 -1.89
N ALA A 64 -3.83 13.20 -2.18
CA ALA A 64 -4.09 11.77 -2.12
C ALA A 64 -3.29 11.06 -3.22
N THR A 65 -2.75 9.87 -2.91
CA THR A 65 -2.04 9.02 -3.86
C THR A 65 -2.85 7.76 -4.10
N ASP A 66 -3.11 7.44 -5.37
CA ASP A 66 -3.74 6.16 -5.73
C ASP A 66 -2.65 5.11 -5.95
N TRP A 67 -2.82 3.93 -5.34
CA TRP A 67 -1.90 2.81 -5.43
C TRP A 67 -2.61 1.45 -5.45
N PRO A 68 -2.36 0.57 -6.43
CA PRO A 68 -1.66 0.83 -7.69
C PRO A 68 -2.37 1.93 -8.51
N GLU A 69 -1.79 2.37 -9.64
CA GLU A 69 -2.44 3.40 -10.47
C GLU A 69 -3.92 3.05 -10.75
N SER A 70 -4.81 4.03 -10.54
CA SER A 70 -6.25 3.84 -10.64
C SER A 70 -6.69 3.40 -12.05
N GLY A 71 -7.76 2.62 -12.14
CA GLY A 71 -8.39 2.24 -13.41
C GLY A 71 -7.88 0.94 -14.04
N ARG A 72 -6.85 0.31 -13.46
CA ARG A 72 -6.34 -1.01 -13.90
C ARG A 72 -7.01 -2.17 -13.17
N SER A 73 -7.17 -2.03 -11.87
CA SER A 73 -7.82 -3.00 -10.98
C SER A 73 -8.34 -2.27 -9.74
N ALA A 74 -8.71 -3.02 -8.70
CA ALA A 74 -8.95 -2.39 -7.41
C ALA A 74 -7.68 -1.70 -6.90
N TYR A 75 -7.84 -0.58 -6.20
CA TYR A 75 -6.75 0.27 -5.75
C TYR A 75 -7.05 0.89 -4.39
N LEU A 76 -6.00 1.38 -3.75
CA LEU A 76 -6.05 2.15 -2.53
C LEU A 76 -5.87 3.63 -2.85
N ARG A 77 -6.66 4.49 -2.23
CA ARG A 77 -6.37 5.91 -2.16
C ARG A 77 -5.80 6.23 -0.78
N LEU A 78 -4.53 6.58 -0.74
CA LEU A 78 -3.79 6.92 0.46
C LEU A 78 -3.90 8.42 0.69
N ARG A 79 -4.50 8.82 1.81
CA ARG A 79 -4.71 10.23 2.15
C ARG A 79 -3.89 10.57 3.39
N PRO A 80 -2.82 11.39 3.23
CA PRO A 80 -2.14 11.95 4.39
C PRO A 80 -3.15 12.85 5.11
N GLY A 81 -3.45 12.48 6.35
CA GLY A 81 -4.36 13.18 7.25
C GLY A 81 -4.07 12.73 8.69
N ASP A 82 -4.72 13.37 9.66
CA ASP A 82 -4.80 12.88 11.03
C ASP A 82 -6.29 12.71 11.42
N PRO A 83 -6.81 11.46 11.45
CA PRO A 83 -6.13 10.18 11.19
C PRO A 83 -5.69 10.00 9.73
N PHE A 84 -4.73 9.11 9.50
CA PHE A 84 -4.37 8.68 8.15
C PHE A 84 -5.55 7.92 7.53
N VAL A 85 -5.95 8.24 6.30
CA VAL A 85 -7.12 7.61 5.68
C VAL A 85 -6.71 6.75 4.50
N VAL A 86 -7.20 5.51 4.48
CA VAL A 86 -7.11 4.60 3.32
C VAL A 86 -8.51 4.42 2.75
N GLU A 87 -8.70 4.75 1.48
CA GLU A 87 -9.92 4.38 0.76
C GLU A 87 -9.64 3.18 -0.13
N VAL A 88 -10.36 2.08 0.10
CA VAL A 88 -10.33 0.91 -0.77
C VAL A 88 -11.37 1.11 -1.86
N ARG A 89 -10.93 1.07 -3.11
CA ARG A 89 -11.79 1.31 -4.27
C ARG A 89 -11.73 0.12 -5.21
N ASP A 90 -12.89 -0.48 -5.46
CA ASP A 90 -13.05 -1.52 -6.46
C ASP A 90 -14.23 -1.15 -7.39
N PRO A 91 -14.02 -0.17 -8.28
CA PRO A 91 -15.07 0.24 -9.21
C PRO A 91 -15.37 -0.83 -10.28
N ALA A 92 -14.46 -1.79 -10.49
CA ALA A 92 -14.57 -2.78 -11.55
C ALA A 92 -15.44 -3.99 -11.17
N GLN A 93 -15.42 -4.46 -9.92
CA GLN A 93 -16.25 -5.60 -9.51
C GLN A 93 -17.48 -5.19 -8.69
N SER A 94 -17.28 -4.40 -7.64
CA SER A 94 -18.33 -4.14 -6.64
C SER A 94 -18.93 -2.74 -6.69
N GLY A 95 -18.21 -1.75 -7.21
CA GLY A 95 -18.59 -0.34 -7.11
C GLY A 95 -18.52 0.20 -5.67
N VAL A 96 -18.04 -0.61 -4.71
CA VAL A 96 -17.98 -0.27 -3.30
C VAL A 96 -16.72 0.56 -3.03
N THR A 97 -16.87 1.59 -2.19
CA THR A 97 -15.75 2.32 -1.59
C THR A 97 -15.80 2.14 -0.09
N VAL A 98 -14.71 1.65 0.50
CA VAL A 98 -14.55 1.50 1.95
C VAL A 98 -13.53 2.54 2.42
N ILE A 99 -13.90 3.37 3.38
CA ILE A 99 -13.02 4.40 3.95
C ILE A 99 -12.62 3.96 5.34
N VAL A 100 -11.31 3.80 5.56
CA VAL A 100 -10.75 3.33 6.83
C VAL A 100 -9.82 4.40 7.40
N PRO A 101 -10.22 5.12 8.47
CA PRO A 101 -9.31 5.95 9.24
C PRO A 101 -8.41 5.06 10.10
N LEU A 102 -7.10 5.28 10.01
CA LEU A 102 -6.07 4.54 10.70
C LEU A 102 -5.29 5.46 11.63
N GLN A 103 -5.29 5.11 12.91
CA GLN A 103 -4.38 5.66 13.90
C GLN A 103 -3.07 4.88 13.80
N LEU A 104 -2.14 5.41 13.01
CA LEU A 104 -0.86 4.76 12.75
C LEU A 104 0.17 5.21 13.80
N PRO A 105 0.93 4.27 14.38
CA PRO A 105 1.97 4.61 15.35
C PRO A 105 3.12 5.36 14.69
N ASP A 106 3.82 6.21 15.44
CA ASP A 106 5.00 6.95 14.96
C ASP A 106 6.01 6.06 14.23
N GLY A 107 6.58 6.57 13.14
CA GLY A 107 7.55 5.86 12.32
C GLY A 107 6.97 4.63 11.60
N TRP A 108 5.65 4.52 11.44
CA TRP A 108 5.05 3.47 10.61
C TRP A 108 5.53 3.56 9.16
N ALA A 109 5.71 4.77 8.62
CA ALA A 109 6.10 4.99 7.24
C ALA A 109 7.53 4.50 6.99
N ALA A 110 8.46 4.82 7.89
CA ALA A 110 9.84 4.33 7.84
C ALA A 110 9.92 2.79 7.92
N ARG A 111 9.14 2.19 8.82
CA ARG A 111 9.02 0.72 8.96
C ARG A 111 8.42 0.09 7.70
N GLY A 112 7.40 0.72 7.12
CA GLY A 112 6.78 0.33 5.86
C GLY A 112 7.80 0.33 4.73
N SER A 113 8.54 1.43 4.57
CA SER A 113 9.58 1.57 3.54
C SER A 113 10.67 0.50 3.68
N SER A 114 11.17 0.26 4.90
CA SER A 114 12.19 -0.78 5.14
C SER A 114 11.67 -2.19 4.80
N ARG A 115 10.41 -2.48 5.12
CA ARG A 115 9.80 -3.77 4.78
C ARG A 115 9.60 -3.93 3.27
N LEU A 116 9.17 -2.88 2.58
CA LEU A 116 9.03 -2.89 1.12
C LEU A 116 10.39 -3.06 0.43
N GLY A 117 11.44 -2.40 0.93
CA GLY A 117 12.81 -2.58 0.42
C GLY A 117 13.29 -4.03 0.51
N ARG A 118 13.02 -4.72 1.63
CA ARG A 118 13.33 -6.16 1.76
C ARG A 118 12.54 -7.02 0.79
N LEU A 119 11.23 -6.76 0.66
CA LEU A 119 10.40 -7.47 -0.32
C LEU A 119 10.95 -7.33 -1.73
N ARG A 120 11.38 -6.11 -2.11
CA ARG A 120 11.94 -5.86 -3.45
C ARG A 120 13.24 -6.62 -3.67
N ALA A 121 14.15 -6.62 -2.69
CA ALA A 121 15.37 -7.43 -2.76
C ALA A 121 15.07 -8.94 -2.92
N GLU A 122 14.07 -9.46 -2.21
CA GLU A 122 13.64 -10.87 -2.35
C GLU A 122 12.97 -11.20 -3.69
N LEU A 123 12.38 -10.21 -4.37
CA LEU A 123 11.85 -10.37 -5.72
C LEU A 123 12.98 -10.36 -6.76
N ASP A 124 13.99 -9.52 -6.55
CA ASP A 124 15.18 -9.44 -7.40
C ASP A 124 16.08 -10.67 -7.24
N ASP A 125 16.26 -11.23 -6.03
CA ASP A 125 17.08 -12.42 -5.75
C ASP A 125 16.47 -13.74 -6.27
N ARG A 126 15.17 -13.73 -6.62
CA ARG A 126 14.48 -14.89 -7.22
C ARG A 126 14.65 -14.98 -8.75
N HIS A 127 15.47 -14.10 -9.32
CA HIS A 127 15.88 -14.07 -10.73
C HIS A 127 17.33 -14.54 -10.93
#